data_AF-A0A183P6H7-F1
#
_entry.id   AF-A0A183P6H7-F1
#
_cell.length_a   1.000
_cell.length_b   1.000
_cell.length_c   1.000
_cell.angle_alpha   90.00
_cell.angle_beta   90.00
_cell.angle_gamma   90.00
#
_symmetry.space_group_name_H-M   'P 1'
#
loop_
_entity.id
_entity.type
_entity.pdbx_description
1 polymer ?
#
loop_
_entity_poly.entity_id
_entity_poly.type
_entity_poly.pdbx_seq_one_letter_code
_entity_poly.pdbx_strand_id
1 'polypeptide(L)'
;MSSRVLRKLKKGSENSLDDNNNFSDNDDPITRGSVFSEKTGITYQLDNIKLPNDSGIADRNKQVIDLLKVNIKMLDHVGELSRLFGSEVIGGSETYLRRKRSRVKRGMLVSIKSTWPPTVRIGLSMEPLGCGSYTFVHSKEYQNIQSGLFVALFRYILKISERGCHRSALEYCKLLLSLDYEDDPLTVLLMIDRYAIYSRQYSFLIDLYDSLNGSRNLYLLPNFGLSIPLARKLIGEDPEKCDGNKMSVDESLQDALIMFPGFVSRLLKHTSIGGITNLEKSILFGKEVLLSESDSLGCLLSLYVARMHPLWSSPNVLPWLEKNIATVLTLVEPKQLHLSESNTIDPRLSEYSKR
;
A
#
# COMPACT_ATOMS: atom_id res chain seq x y z
N MET A 1 14.54 21.48 -60.27
CA MET A 1 13.71 21.83 -61.45
C MET A 1 12.49 20.91 -61.48
N SER A 2 11.35 21.42 -61.95
CA SER A 2 10.08 20.75 -62.33
C SER A 2 9.63 19.48 -61.57
N SER A 3 8.51 19.46 -60.83
CA SER A 3 7.11 19.69 -61.24
C SER A 3 6.59 18.72 -62.31
N ARG A 4 5.55 17.93 -61.98
CA ARG A 4 4.51 17.51 -62.95
C ARG A 4 3.23 17.05 -62.24
N VAL A 5 2.17 17.83 -62.45
CA VAL A 5 0.78 17.53 -62.09
C VAL A 5 -0.03 17.42 -63.38
N LEU A 6 -0.75 16.32 -63.58
CA LEU A 6 -1.82 16.15 -64.58
C LEU A 6 -2.88 15.23 -63.95
N ARG A 7 -4.03 15.78 -63.53
CA ARG A 7 -5.29 15.93 -64.30
C ARG A 7 -5.94 14.57 -64.64
N LYS A 8 -7.01 14.18 -63.94
CA LYS A 8 -8.46 14.54 -64.18
C LYS A 8 -9.10 13.69 -65.29
N LEU A 9 -10.14 12.94 -64.93
CA LEU A 9 -11.32 12.74 -65.77
C LEU A 9 -12.57 12.59 -64.87
N LYS A 10 -13.67 13.22 -65.26
CA LYS A 10 -14.98 13.26 -64.59
C LYS A 10 -16.03 13.05 -65.68
N LYS A 11 -17.04 12.22 -65.42
CA LYS A 11 -18.31 12.21 -66.18
C LYS A 11 -19.47 11.99 -65.20
N GLY A 12 -20.45 12.88 -65.25
CA GLY A 12 -21.85 12.53 -64.93
C GLY A 12 -22.53 11.99 -66.20
N SER A 13 -23.86 11.88 -66.27
CA SER A 13 -24.91 12.35 -65.35
C SER A 13 -26.26 11.71 -65.72
N GLU A 14 -27.24 11.75 -64.79
CA GLU A 14 -28.72 11.73 -65.05
C GLU A 14 -29.30 10.45 -65.70
N ASN A 15 -30.59 10.05 -65.60
CA ASN A 15 -31.81 10.49 -64.88
C ASN A 15 -32.81 9.29 -64.91
N SER A 16 -33.97 9.20 -64.23
CA SER A 16 -34.70 9.96 -63.19
C SER A 16 -35.92 9.10 -62.72
N LEU A 17 -36.85 9.69 -61.97
CA LEU A 17 -38.29 9.35 -61.74
C LEU A 17 -38.71 8.99 -60.30
N ASP A 18 -39.56 9.89 -59.81
CA ASP A 18 -40.21 9.99 -58.51
C ASP A 18 -41.29 8.92 -58.28
N ASP A 19 -41.72 8.79 -57.02
CA ASP A 19 -43.17 8.81 -56.76
C ASP A 19 -43.46 9.43 -55.37
N ASN A 20 -44.52 10.24 -55.29
CA ASN A 20 -44.90 10.99 -54.09
C ASN A 20 -45.98 10.24 -53.28
N ASN A 21 -45.99 10.41 -51.97
CA ASN A 21 -47.24 10.45 -51.20
C ASN A 21 -47.10 11.32 -49.94
N ASN A 22 -48.22 11.90 -49.50
CA ASN A 22 -48.25 13.21 -48.85
C ASN A 22 -49.14 13.20 -47.58
N PHE A 23 -48.91 14.15 -46.65
CA PHE A 23 -49.66 14.39 -45.39
C PHE A 23 -49.54 13.29 -44.29
N SER A 24 -49.61 13.61 -42.99
CA SER A 24 -49.98 14.86 -42.30
C SER A 24 -49.15 15.13 -41.03
N ASP A 25 -49.09 16.40 -40.61
CA ASP A 25 -48.49 16.84 -39.35
C ASP A 25 -49.10 16.18 -38.10
N ASN A 26 -48.26 15.98 -37.07
CA ASN A 26 -48.60 16.06 -35.65
C ASN A 26 -47.31 16.35 -34.87
N ASP A 27 -47.23 17.54 -34.26
CA ASP A 27 -46.10 17.96 -33.42
C ASP A 27 -46.15 17.30 -32.03
N ASP A 28 -45.06 16.65 -31.64
CA ASP A 28 -44.75 16.37 -30.23
C ASP A 28 -43.21 16.34 -30.02
N PRO A 29 -42.63 17.19 -29.15
CA PRO A 29 -41.18 17.44 -29.15
C PRO A 29 -40.40 16.45 -28.25
N ILE A 30 -39.99 15.31 -28.81
CA ILE A 30 -39.06 14.40 -28.13
C ILE A 30 -37.61 14.90 -28.27
N THR A 31 -37.14 15.54 -27.19
CA THR A 31 -35.76 15.65 -26.70
C THR A 31 -34.61 15.31 -27.66
N ARG A 32 -33.87 16.34 -28.08
CA ARG A 32 -32.60 16.22 -28.83
C ARG A 32 -31.63 15.25 -28.14
N GLY A 33 -31.14 14.27 -28.90
CA GLY A 33 -30.06 13.38 -28.45
C GLY A 33 -28.76 14.15 -28.18
N SER A 34 -28.33 14.14 -26.92
CA SER A 34 -26.98 14.59 -26.55
C SER A 34 -25.98 13.48 -26.88
N VAL A 35 -25.00 13.81 -27.72
CA VAL A 35 -23.88 12.92 -28.05
C VAL A 35 -23.01 12.74 -26.80
N PHE A 36 -23.21 11.65 -26.08
CA PHE A 36 -22.34 11.27 -24.97
C PHE A 36 -20.99 10.78 -25.50
N SER A 37 -19.95 11.60 -25.35
CA SER A 37 -18.57 11.15 -25.54
C SER A 37 -18.24 10.08 -24.51
N GLU A 38 -17.79 8.90 -24.94
CA GLU A 38 -17.30 7.85 -24.04
C GLU A 38 -16.01 8.30 -23.32
N LYS A 39 -16.19 8.98 -22.17
CA LYS A 39 -15.11 9.19 -21.20
C LYS A 39 -15.04 7.96 -20.30
N THR A 40 -13.85 7.36 -20.25
CA THR A 40 -13.57 6.08 -19.60
C THR A 40 -14.09 6.01 -18.16
N GLY A 41 -14.89 4.99 -17.85
CA GLY A 41 -15.72 4.87 -16.64
C GLY A 41 -15.03 4.74 -15.28
N ILE A 42 -13.72 5.02 -15.16
CA ILE A 42 -12.97 4.89 -13.91
C ILE A 42 -13.08 6.18 -13.07
N THR A 43 -13.14 7.36 -13.70
CA THR A 43 -13.27 8.65 -12.98
C THR A 43 -14.60 8.80 -12.26
N TYR A 44 -15.70 8.28 -12.81
CA TYR A 44 -17.04 8.46 -12.24
C TYR A 44 -17.29 7.69 -10.93
N GLN A 45 -16.45 6.71 -10.59
CA GLN A 45 -16.60 5.90 -9.36
C GLN A 45 -15.97 6.56 -8.13
N LEU A 46 -15.08 7.55 -8.29
CA LEU A 46 -14.46 8.26 -7.17
C LEU A 46 -15.29 9.47 -6.68
N ASP A 47 -16.12 10.05 -7.55
CA ASP A 47 -16.85 11.29 -7.25
C ASP A 47 -18.27 11.08 -6.68
N ASN A 48 -18.81 9.85 -6.70
CA ASN A 48 -20.23 9.58 -6.44
C ASN A 48 -20.55 8.70 -5.20
N ILE A 49 -19.61 8.56 -4.26
CA ILE A 49 -19.89 7.92 -2.96
C ILE A 49 -20.47 8.97 -2.00
N LYS A 50 -21.80 9.15 -2.04
CA LYS A 50 -22.53 9.86 -0.97
C LYS A 50 -22.83 8.90 0.19
N LEU A 51 -21.85 8.72 1.06
CA LEU A 51 -22.05 8.12 2.38
C LEU A 51 -22.77 9.12 3.32
N PRO A 52 -23.43 8.66 4.39
CA PRO A 52 -24.11 9.55 5.34
C PRO A 52 -23.15 10.56 5.98
N ASN A 53 -23.58 11.81 6.09
CA ASN A 53 -22.74 12.92 6.55
C ASN A 53 -22.41 12.84 8.05
N ASP A 54 -21.23 12.32 8.36
CA ASP A 54 -20.41 12.88 9.45
C ASP A 54 -19.15 13.48 8.80
N SER A 55 -19.04 14.81 8.84
CA SER A 55 -18.02 15.55 8.07
C SER A 55 -16.59 15.12 8.44
N GLY A 56 -16.35 14.86 9.73
CA GLY A 56 -15.05 14.41 10.22
C GLY A 56 -14.67 12.98 9.82
N ILE A 57 -15.60 12.15 9.34
CA ILE A 57 -15.31 10.82 8.78
C ILE A 57 -15.05 10.93 7.27
N ALA A 58 -15.87 11.70 6.56
CA ALA A 58 -15.68 11.96 5.13
C ALA A 58 -14.32 12.57 4.80
N ASP A 59 -13.86 13.55 5.58
CA ASP A 59 -12.55 14.20 5.37
C ASP A 59 -11.37 13.25 5.67
N ARG A 60 -11.46 12.40 6.70
CA ARG A 60 -10.44 11.38 6.99
C ARG A 60 -10.36 10.32 5.88
N ASN A 61 -11.50 9.84 5.39
CA ASN A 61 -11.53 8.88 4.28
C ASN A 61 -10.93 9.50 3.00
N LYS A 62 -11.21 10.79 2.73
CA LYS A 62 -10.60 11.54 1.61
C LYS A 62 -9.08 11.68 1.75
N GLN A 63 -8.57 11.91 2.96
CA GLN A 63 -7.13 11.95 3.24
C GLN A 63 -6.46 10.58 2.99
N VAL A 64 -7.06 9.49 3.48
CA VAL A 64 -6.57 8.12 3.23
C VAL A 64 -6.57 7.79 1.72
N ILE A 65 -7.61 8.18 0.98
CA ILE A 65 -7.70 7.97 -0.47
C ILE A 65 -6.59 8.71 -1.23
N ASP A 66 -6.24 9.95 -0.85
CA ASP A 66 -5.15 10.68 -1.51
C ASP A 66 -3.75 10.12 -1.14
N LEU A 67 -3.57 9.58 0.08
CA LEU A 67 -2.36 8.83 0.46
C LEU A 67 -2.20 7.53 -0.35
N LEU A 68 -3.29 6.79 -0.57
CA LEU A 68 -3.31 5.54 -1.34
C LEU A 68 -3.27 5.74 -2.86
N LYS A 69 -3.18 6.98 -3.34
CA LYS A 69 -3.10 7.32 -4.76
C LYS A 69 -1.88 6.68 -5.45
N VAL A 70 -2.17 5.76 -6.37
CA VAL A 70 -1.17 4.95 -7.08
C VAL A 70 -0.46 5.76 -8.16
N ASN A 71 0.87 5.83 -8.10
CA ASN A 71 1.67 6.46 -9.14
C ASN A 71 1.97 5.49 -10.28
N ILE A 72 1.15 5.55 -11.34
CA ILE A 72 1.22 4.68 -12.52
C ILE A 72 2.63 4.63 -13.15
N LYS A 73 3.42 5.73 -13.10
CA LYS A 73 4.79 5.76 -13.65
C LYS A 73 5.77 4.88 -12.86
N MET A 74 5.49 4.68 -11.58
CA MET A 74 6.30 3.94 -10.62
C MET A 74 5.90 2.46 -10.51
N LEU A 75 4.84 2.07 -11.22
CA LEU A 75 4.30 0.71 -11.25
C LEU A 75 5.12 -0.25 -12.15
N ASP A 76 5.90 0.27 -13.11
CA ASP A 76 6.70 -0.56 -14.02
C ASP A 76 8.05 -0.93 -13.40
N HIS A 77 8.16 -2.18 -12.89
CA HIS A 77 9.39 -2.68 -12.29
C HIS A 77 10.58 -2.65 -13.26
N VAL A 78 10.36 -2.72 -14.59
CA VAL A 78 11.46 -2.65 -15.58
C VAL A 78 11.98 -1.22 -15.64
N GLY A 79 11.08 -0.23 -15.48
CA GLY A 79 11.43 1.17 -15.31
C GLY A 79 12.19 1.44 -14.00
N GLU A 80 11.79 0.83 -12.89
CA GLU A 80 12.52 0.91 -11.61
C GLU A 80 13.94 0.33 -11.74
N LEU A 81 14.07 -0.90 -12.23
CA LEU A 81 15.38 -1.52 -12.50
C LEU A 81 16.23 -0.62 -13.42
N SER A 82 15.66 -0.07 -14.48
CA SER A 82 16.38 0.79 -15.45
C SER A 82 16.89 2.09 -14.82
N ARG A 83 16.28 2.55 -13.73
CA ARG A 83 16.72 3.70 -12.94
C ARG A 83 17.77 3.34 -11.88
N LEU A 84 17.78 2.09 -11.41
CA LEU A 84 18.75 1.60 -10.42
C LEU A 84 20.08 1.16 -11.07
N PHE A 85 20.01 0.49 -12.22
CA PHE A 85 21.17 -0.13 -12.88
C PHE A 85 21.51 0.46 -14.26
N GLY A 86 20.73 1.43 -14.74
CA GLY A 86 20.86 1.99 -16.09
C GLY A 86 20.14 1.15 -17.14
N SER A 87 19.68 1.78 -18.23
CA SER A 87 18.86 1.11 -19.25
C SER A 87 19.60 0.06 -20.10
N GLU A 88 20.93 0.09 -20.14
CA GLU A 88 21.74 -0.84 -20.94
C GLU A 88 21.77 -2.24 -20.33
N VAL A 89 21.99 -2.32 -19.01
CA VAL A 89 22.08 -3.58 -18.22
C VAL A 89 20.80 -4.43 -18.30
N ILE A 90 19.65 -3.81 -18.57
CA ILE A 90 18.32 -4.45 -18.58
C ILE A 90 17.83 -4.73 -20.01
N GLY A 91 18.70 -4.65 -21.01
CA GLY A 91 18.36 -4.92 -22.40
C GLY A 91 17.88 -3.66 -23.13
N GLY A 92 18.73 -2.63 -23.14
CA GLY A 92 18.53 -1.41 -23.93
C GLY A 92 18.25 -1.68 -25.41
N SER A 93 18.76 -2.79 -25.96
CA SER A 93 18.51 -3.17 -27.35
C SER A 93 17.09 -3.72 -27.60
N GLU A 94 16.53 -4.52 -26.68
CA GLU A 94 15.21 -5.14 -26.88
C GLU A 94 14.05 -4.18 -26.60
N THR A 95 14.17 -3.33 -25.59
CA THR A 95 13.10 -2.42 -25.14
C THR A 95 12.76 -1.36 -26.18
N TYR A 96 13.76 -0.84 -26.90
CA TYR A 96 13.57 0.12 -28.00
C TYR A 96 12.98 -0.56 -29.25
N LEU A 97 13.39 -1.80 -29.55
CA LEU A 97 12.80 -2.60 -30.64
C LEU A 97 11.34 -2.99 -30.36
N ARG A 98 10.98 -3.29 -29.10
CA ARG A 98 9.58 -3.48 -28.69
C ARG A 98 8.74 -2.22 -28.85
N ARG A 99 9.26 -1.04 -28.48
CA ARG A 99 8.55 0.24 -28.68
C ARG A 99 8.27 0.54 -30.16
N LYS A 100 9.17 0.20 -31.09
CA LYS A 100 8.94 0.40 -32.53
C LYS A 100 8.02 -0.66 -33.18
N ARG A 101 7.79 -1.83 -32.57
CA ARG A 101 6.95 -2.90 -33.14
C ARG A 101 5.57 -3.08 -32.48
N SER A 102 5.31 -2.46 -31.34
CA SER A 102 4.07 -2.67 -30.58
C SER A 102 2.99 -1.60 -30.84
N ARG A 103 2.09 -1.86 -31.80
CA ARG A 103 0.75 -1.22 -31.84
C ARG A 103 -0.22 -1.77 -30.76
N VAL A 104 0.26 -2.68 -29.91
CA VAL A 104 -0.53 -3.31 -28.86
C VAL A 104 -0.83 -2.29 -27.75
N LYS A 105 -2.13 -2.06 -27.49
CA LYS A 105 -2.57 -1.18 -26.39
C LYS A 105 -2.07 -1.77 -25.05
N ARG A 106 -1.20 -1.05 -24.36
CA ARG A 106 -0.78 -1.39 -22.98
C ARG A 106 -1.83 -0.85 -22.01
N GLY A 107 -2.49 -1.74 -21.27
CA GLY A 107 -3.34 -1.35 -20.14
C GLY A 107 -2.48 -0.95 -18.94
N MET A 108 -3.13 -0.40 -17.90
CA MET A 108 -2.43 0.15 -16.73
C MET A 108 -1.51 -0.86 -16.03
N LEU A 109 -1.95 -2.13 -15.90
CA LEU A 109 -1.19 -3.19 -15.25
C LEU A 109 -0.46 -4.11 -16.24
N VAL A 110 -1.03 -4.33 -17.42
CA VAL A 110 -0.65 -5.42 -18.34
C VAL A 110 -0.87 -5.04 -19.80
N SER A 111 -0.05 -5.56 -20.72
CA SER A 111 -0.26 -5.40 -22.16
C SER A 111 -1.39 -6.32 -22.66
N ILE A 112 -2.39 -5.73 -23.31
CA ILE A 112 -3.56 -6.46 -23.82
C ILE A 112 -3.08 -7.39 -24.94
N LYS A 113 -3.23 -8.71 -24.79
CA LYS A 113 -2.88 -9.66 -25.86
C LYS A 113 -4.08 -9.91 -26.77
N SER A 114 -3.85 -10.07 -28.07
CA SER A 114 -4.88 -10.45 -29.04
C SER A 114 -5.47 -11.84 -28.79
N THR A 115 -4.79 -12.67 -27.98
CA THR A 115 -5.21 -14.03 -27.60
C THR A 115 -6.01 -14.07 -26.30
N TRP A 116 -6.42 -12.94 -25.75
CA TRP A 116 -7.25 -12.90 -24.54
C TRP A 116 -8.73 -13.12 -24.86
N PRO A 117 -9.50 -13.76 -23.95
CA PRO A 117 -10.93 -13.91 -24.12
C PRO A 117 -11.62 -12.53 -24.20
N PRO A 118 -12.76 -12.43 -24.90
CA PRO A 118 -13.54 -11.19 -24.93
C PRO A 118 -13.97 -10.79 -23.53
N THR A 119 -14.05 -9.48 -23.27
CA THR A 119 -14.51 -8.94 -21.99
C THR A 119 -16.00 -9.20 -21.81
N VAL A 120 -16.35 -10.23 -21.04
CA VAL A 120 -17.73 -10.49 -20.63
C VAL A 120 -18.15 -9.45 -19.58
N ARG A 121 -19.37 -8.90 -19.70
CA ARG A 121 -19.97 -8.10 -18.63
C ARG A 121 -20.48 -9.05 -17.54
N ILE A 122 -19.65 -9.31 -16.53
CA ILE A 122 -20.02 -10.16 -15.39
C ILE A 122 -20.72 -9.29 -14.35
N GLY A 123 -21.87 -9.78 -13.86
CA GLY A 123 -22.96 -8.92 -13.41
C GLY A 123 -22.80 -8.29 -12.02
N LEU A 124 -23.16 -7.00 -11.96
CA LEU A 124 -23.83 -6.40 -10.81
C LEU A 124 -25.32 -6.75 -10.92
N SER A 125 -25.84 -7.58 -10.01
CA SER A 125 -27.27 -7.77 -9.78
C SER A 125 -27.75 -6.89 -8.62
N MET A 126 -29.06 -6.78 -8.44
CA MET A 126 -29.66 -5.95 -7.42
C MET A 126 -30.73 -6.76 -6.68
N GLU A 127 -30.58 -6.90 -5.36
CA GLU A 127 -31.47 -7.71 -4.51
C GLU A 127 -32.24 -6.80 -3.54
N PRO A 128 -33.58 -6.97 -3.40
CA PRO A 128 -34.39 -6.14 -2.51
C PRO A 128 -34.22 -6.55 -1.04
N LEU A 129 -33.98 -5.59 -0.15
CA LEU A 129 -33.81 -5.84 1.29
C LEU A 129 -35.12 -5.80 2.11
N GLY A 130 -36.27 -5.75 1.44
CA GLY A 130 -37.60 -5.87 2.08
C GLY A 130 -38.26 -4.57 2.55
N CYS A 131 -37.61 -3.40 2.39
CA CYS A 131 -38.18 -2.09 2.80
C CYS A 131 -38.07 -0.99 1.72
N GLY A 132 -38.09 -1.38 0.43
CA GLY A 132 -37.86 -0.46 -0.70
C GLY A 132 -36.38 -0.09 -0.91
N SER A 133 -35.50 -0.56 -0.04
CA SER A 133 -34.04 -0.56 -0.22
C SER A 133 -33.60 -1.76 -1.07
N TYR A 134 -32.48 -1.58 -1.75
CA TYR A 134 -31.84 -2.61 -2.57
C TYR A 134 -30.35 -2.65 -2.24
N THR A 135 -29.75 -3.84 -2.32
CA THR A 135 -28.30 -4.02 -2.28
C THR A 135 -27.78 -4.45 -3.64
N PHE A 136 -26.60 -3.97 -4.02
CA PHE A 136 -25.90 -4.45 -5.20
C PHE A 136 -25.11 -5.71 -4.84
N VAL A 137 -25.38 -6.80 -5.53
CA VAL A 137 -24.70 -8.09 -5.33
C VAL A 137 -23.89 -8.39 -6.58
N HIS A 138 -22.62 -8.73 -6.38
CA HIS A 138 -21.78 -9.25 -7.46
C HIS A 138 -22.02 -10.74 -7.65
N SER A 139 -22.14 -11.20 -8.91
CA SER A 139 -22.29 -12.64 -9.19
C SER A 139 -21.10 -13.45 -8.63
N LYS A 140 -21.33 -14.73 -8.32
CA LYS A 140 -20.29 -15.59 -7.73
C LYS A 140 -19.07 -15.74 -8.65
N GLU A 141 -19.28 -15.69 -9.96
CA GLU A 141 -18.22 -15.69 -10.98
C GLU A 141 -17.36 -14.42 -10.89
N TYR A 142 -17.98 -13.25 -10.66
CA TYR A 142 -17.25 -12.00 -10.45
C TYR A 142 -16.41 -12.08 -9.17
N GLN A 143 -16.99 -12.52 -8.05
CA GLN A 143 -16.29 -12.64 -6.77
C GLN A 143 -15.09 -13.60 -6.84
N ASN A 144 -15.21 -14.69 -7.61
CA ASN A 144 -14.11 -15.63 -7.88
C ASN A 144 -12.99 -14.97 -8.70
N ILE A 145 -13.34 -14.18 -9.73
CA ILE A 145 -12.36 -13.45 -10.57
C ILE A 145 -11.67 -12.34 -9.77
N GLN A 146 -12.44 -11.62 -8.93
CA GLN A 146 -11.93 -10.62 -8.00
C GLN A 146 -10.91 -11.25 -7.04
N SER A 147 -11.28 -12.32 -6.32
CA SER A 147 -10.37 -13.07 -5.44
C SER A 147 -9.10 -13.52 -6.17
N GLY A 148 -9.24 -14.02 -7.39
CA GLY A 148 -8.11 -14.39 -8.26
C GLY A 148 -7.18 -13.21 -8.59
N LEU A 149 -7.73 -12.02 -8.84
CA LEU A 149 -6.97 -10.79 -9.07
C LEU A 149 -6.19 -10.35 -7.82
N PHE A 150 -6.83 -10.34 -6.64
CA PHE A 150 -6.17 -10.01 -5.37
C PHE A 150 -4.95 -10.91 -5.14
N VAL A 151 -5.13 -12.24 -5.23
CA VAL A 151 -4.03 -13.21 -5.05
C VAL A 151 -2.95 -13.05 -6.12
N ALA A 152 -3.31 -12.78 -7.37
CA ALA A 152 -2.34 -12.55 -8.44
C ALA A 152 -1.48 -11.30 -8.20
N LEU A 153 -2.09 -10.18 -7.78
CA LEU A 153 -1.39 -8.94 -7.45
C LEU A 153 -0.48 -9.12 -6.23
N PHE A 154 -0.94 -9.80 -5.18
CA PHE A 154 -0.15 -10.09 -3.99
C PHE A 154 1.09 -10.96 -4.31
N ARG A 155 0.91 -12.04 -5.06
CA ARG A 155 2.04 -12.87 -5.54
C ARG A 155 3.00 -12.08 -6.42
N TYR A 156 2.49 -11.10 -7.19
CA TYR A 156 3.32 -10.21 -7.98
C TYR A 156 4.15 -9.24 -7.13
N ILE A 157 3.57 -8.63 -6.08
CA ILE A 157 4.27 -7.79 -5.09
C ILE A 157 5.47 -8.54 -4.50
N LEU A 158 5.24 -9.77 -4.02
CA LEU A 158 6.31 -10.61 -3.50
C LEU A 158 7.40 -10.82 -4.57
N LYS A 159 7.01 -11.19 -5.80
CA LYS A 159 7.97 -11.50 -6.87
C LYS A 159 8.78 -10.32 -7.39
N ILE A 160 8.22 -9.11 -7.40
CA ILE A 160 8.99 -7.90 -7.76
C ILE A 160 9.85 -7.42 -6.60
N SER A 161 9.44 -7.67 -5.34
CA SER A 161 10.26 -7.35 -4.17
C SER A 161 11.52 -8.23 -4.06
N GLU A 162 11.45 -9.50 -4.47
CA GLU A 162 12.63 -10.38 -4.62
C GLU A 162 13.67 -9.84 -5.62
N ARG A 163 13.24 -9.01 -6.58
CA ARG A 163 14.10 -8.35 -7.57
C ARG A 163 14.62 -6.98 -7.10
N GLY A 164 14.45 -6.63 -5.83
CA GLY A 164 14.82 -5.33 -5.28
C GLY A 164 13.93 -4.16 -5.73
N CYS A 165 12.83 -4.42 -6.45
CA CYS A 165 11.91 -3.40 -6.98
C CYS A 165 10.92 -2.94 -5.90
N HIS A 166 11.44 -2.39 -4.80
CA HIS A 166 10.66 -2.07 -3.61
C HIS A 166 9.70 -0.90 -3.81
N ARG A 167 10.01 0.04 -4.73
CA ARG A 167 9.13 1.17 -5.00
C ARG A 167 7.93 0.75 -5.86
N SER A 168 8.12 -0.10 -6.87
CA SER A 168 6.99 -0.71 -7.57
C SER A 168 6.16 -1.59 -6.64
N ALA A 169 6.79 -2.39 -5.77
CA ALA A 169 6.08 -3.18 -4.75
C ALA A 169 5.16 -2.31 -3.88
N LEU A 170 5.65 -1.16 -3.38
CA LEU A 170 4.84 -0.22 -2.60
C LEU A 170 3.62 0.31 -3.37
N GLU A 171 3.77 0.67 -4.64
CA GLU A 171 2.64 1.19 -5.45
C GLU A 171 1.61 0.10 -5.77
N TYR A 172 2.02 -1.18 -5.86
CA TYR A 172 1.09 -2.31 -5.91
C TYR A 172 0.42 -2.59 -4.56
N CYS A 173 1.09 -2.36 -3.42
CA CYS A 173 0.45 -2.42 -2.10
C CYS A 173 -0.65 -1.35 -1.97
N LYS A 174 -0.36 -0.11 -2.36
CA LYS A 174 -1.36 0.96 -2.44
C LYS A 174 -2.52 0.59 -3.38
N LEU A 175 -2.23 -0.02 -4.53
CA LEU A 175 -3.26 -0.48 -5.45
C LEU A 175 -4.18 -1.51 -4.80
N LEU A 176 -3.64 -2.52 -4.11
CA LEU A 176 -4.46 -3.51 -3.39
C LEU A 176 -5.33 -2.87 -2.32
N LEU A 177 -4.77 -2.00 -1.48
CA LEU A 177 -5.54 -1.26 -0.48
C LEU A 177 -6.58 -0.33 -1.12
N SER A 178 -6.32 0.27 -2.29
CA SER A 178 -7.30 1.11 -2.99
C SER A 178 -8.47 0.32 -3.60
N LEU A 179 -8.37 -1.00 -3.72
CA LEU A 179 -9.49 -1.87 -4.13
C LEU A 179 -10.38 -2.24 -2.93
N ASP A 180 -9.78 -2.42 -1.76
CA ASP A 180 -10.44 -2.78 -0.50
C ASP A 180 -9.53 -2.40 0.68
N TYR A 181 -9.80 -1.24 1.30
CA TYR A 181 -8.98 -0.71 2.41
C TYR A 181 -9.57 -1.04 3.79
N GLU A 182 -10.83 -1.46 3.86
CA GLU A 182 -11.52 -1.78 5.12
C GLU A 182 -11.19 -3.21 5.54
N ASP A 183 -11.43 -4.20 4.67
CA ASP A 183 -11.20 -5.59 5.04
C ASP A 183 -9.70 -5.98 4.92
N ASP A 184 -8.97 -5.39 3.95
CA ASP A 184 -7.58 -5.80 3.57
C ASP A 184 -7.43 -7.34 3.54
N PRO A 185 -8.14 -8.05 2.64
CA PRO A 185 -8.31 -9.50 2.70
C PRO A 185 -7.01 -10.31 2.57
N LEU A 186 -5.89 -9.67 2.19
CA LEU A 186 -4.56 -10.27 2.11
C LEU A 186 -3.56 -9.69 3.10
N THR A 187 -4.00 -8.85 4.04
CA THR A 187 -3.20 -8.24 5.11
C THR A 187 -1.96 -7.51 4.59
N VAL A 188 -2.12 -6.77 3.49
CA VAL A 188 -1.07 -5.97 2.85
C VAL A 188 -0.48 -4.93 3.82
N LEU A 189 -1.27 -4.44 4.78
CA LEU A 189 -0.81 -3.59 5.87
C LEU A 189 0.33 -4.22 6.71
N LEU A 190 0.43 -5.55 6.80
CA LEU A 190 1.51 -6.26 7.52
C LEU A 190 2.84 -6.32 6.78
N MET A 191 2.94 -5.73 5.58
CA MET A 191 4.18 -5.70 4.79
C MET A 191 4.46 -4.37 4.07
N ILE A 192 3.51 -3.43 4.09
CA ILE A 192 3.66 -2.13 3.42
C ILE A 192 4.83 -1.31 3.98
N ASP A 193 5.10 -1.44 5.29
CA ASP A 193 6.19 -0.81 6.00
C ASP A 193 7.56 -1.17 5.44
N ARG A 194 7.77 -2.45 5.10
CA ARG A 194 8.98 -2.92 4.41
C ARG A 194 9.18 -2.14 3.11
N TYR A 195 8.18 -2.14 2.24
CA TYR A 195 8.33 -1.53 0.91
C TYR A 195 8.46 -0.01 0.99
N ALA A 196 7.80 0.64 1.96
CA ALA A 196 7.98 2.05 2.23
C ALA A 196 9.41 2.38 2.69
N ILE A 197 9.95 1.66 3.66
CA ILE A 197 11.30 1.91 4.21
C ILE A 197 12.39 1.62 3.16
N TYR A 198 12.33 0.48 2.47
CA TYR A 198 13.32 0.14 1.44
C TYR A 198 13.27 1.07 0.22
N SER A 199 12.12 1.69 -0.09
CA SER A 199 11.99 2.71 -1.15
C SER A 199 12.17 4.16 -0.67
N ARG A 200 12.60 4.35 0.59
CA ARG A 200 12.80 5.67 1.23
C ARG A 200 11.56 6.56 1.22
N GLN A 201 10.39 5.95 1.41
CA GLN A 201 9.07 6.61 1.49
C GLN A 201 8.62 6.70 2.95
N TYR A 202 9.49 7.25 3.79
CA TYR A 202 9.30 7.31 5.24
C TYR A 202 8.12 8.20 5.63
N SER A 203 7.98 9.38 5.00
CA SER A 203 6.85 10.29 5.21
C SER A 203 5.51 9.60 4.97
N PHE A 204 5.34 8.98 3.80
CA PHE A 204 4.15 8.19 3.46
C PHE A 204 3.80 7.14 4.53
N LEU A 205 4.79 6.45 5.11
CA LEU A 205 4.54 5.46 6.14
C LEU A 205 4.05 6.08 7.46
N ILE A 206 4.61 7.24 7.83
CA ILE A 206 4.18 8.01 9.00
C ILE A 206 2.79 8.61 8.77
N ASP A 207 2.54 9.22 7.62
CA ASP A 207 1.25 9.81 7.26
C ASP A 207 0.14 8.74 7.22
N LEU A 208 0.44 7.55 6.69
CA LEU A 208 -0.45 6.38 6.69
C LEU A 208 -0.76 5.90 8.11
N TYR A 209 0.25 5.83 8.98
CA TYR A 209 0.08 5.44 10.37
C TYR A 209 -0.74 6.48 11.15
N ASP A 210 -0.36 7.75 11.12
CA ASP A 210 -1.07 8.85 11.80
C ASP A 210 -2.55 8.91 11.33
N SER A 211 -2.85 8.56 10.06
CA SER A 211 -4.23 8.51 9.52
C SER A 211 -5.04 7.27 9.93
N LEU A 212 -4.44 6.08 9.95
CA LEU A 212 -5.15 4.79 10.16
C LEU A 212 -5.03 4.22 11.58
N ASN A 213 -4.10 4.70 12.39
CA ASN A 213 -3.85 4.16 13.72
C ASN A 213 -5.09 4.28 14.65
N GLY A 214 -5.84 5.38 14.53
CA GLY A 214 -7.03 5.62 15.35
C GLY A 214 -8.25 4.73 15.03
N SER A 215 -8.32 4.14 13.82
CA SER A 215 -9.41 3.23 13.44
C SER A 215 -9.00 1.76 13.51
N ARG A 216 -7.75 1.43 13.15
CA ARG A 216 -7.25 0.05 13.06
C ARG A 216 -6.33 -0.39 14.21
N ASN A 217 -6.05 0.48 15.19
CA ASN A 217 -5.12 0.24 16.30
C ASN A 217 -3.75 -0.29 15.83
N LEU A 218 -3.18 0.34 14.79
CA LEU A 218 -1.95 -0.12 14.13
C LEU A 218 -0.76 -0.23 15.08
N TYR A 219 -0.74 0.51 16.19
CA TYR A 219 0.26 0.41 17.25
C TYR A 219 0.40 -1.02 17.83
N LEU A 220 -0.67 -1.82 17.82
CA LEU A 220 -0.66 -3.23 18.28
C LEU A 220 0.04 -4.18 17.31
N LEU A 221 0.36 -3.74 16.09
CA LEU A 221 1.01 -4.56 15.08
C LEU A 221 2.53 -4.37 15.15
N PRO A 222 3.32 -5.44 15.35
CA PRO A 222 4.77 -5.31 15.50
C PRO A 222 5.46 -4.61 14.32
N ASN A 223 4.91 -4.75 13.11
CA ASN A 223 5.48 -4.11 11.94
C ASN A 223 5.37 -2.57 12.01
N PHE A 224 4.22 -2.01 12.39
CA PHE A 224 4.10 -0.56 12.56
C PHE A 224 4.81 -0.07 13.83
N GLY A 225 4.65 -0.77 14.96
CA GLY A 225 5.28 -0.39 16.23
C GLY A 225 6.81 -0.26 16.12
N LEU A 226 7.47 -1.16 15.38
CA LEU A 226 8.92 -1.12 15.19
C LEU A 226 9.37 -0.32 13.96
N SER A 227 8.60 -0.33 12.85
CA SER A 227 8.97 0.41 11.63
C SER A 227 8.72 1.91 11.70
N ILE A 228 7.78 2.41 12.52
CA ILE A 228 7.53 3.86 12.62
C ILE A 228 8.67 4.62 13.33
N PRO A 229 9.19 4.18 14.50
CA PRO A 229 10.39 4.78 15.10
C PRO A 229 11.60 4.68 14.17
N LEU A 230 11.76 3.54 13.47
CA LEU A 230 12.83 3.36 12.48
C LEU A 230 12.69 4.34 11.31
N ALA A 231 11.49 4.57 10.80
CA ALA A 231 11.23 5.51 9.71
C ALA A 231 11.52 6.97 10.13
N ARG A 232 11.05 7.39 11.31
CA ARG A 232 11.37 8.72 11.89
C ARG A 232 12.87 8.95 12.04
N LYS A 233 13.59 7.95 12.56
CA LYS A 233 15.05 8.00 12.63
C LYS A 233 15.70 8.10 11.25
N LEU A 234 15.23 7.35 10.25
CA LEU A 234 15.80 7.35 8.90
C LEU A 234 15.50 8.62 8.08
N ILE A 235 14.46 9.37 8.46
CA ILE A 235 14.25 10.76 7.98
C ILE A 235 15.32 11.70 8.53
N GLY A 236 15.79 11.45 9.76
CA GLY A 236 16.63 12.38 10.51
C GLY A 236 15.80 13.55 11.05
N GLU A 237 14.70 13.25 11.73
CA GLU A 237 13.95 14.26 12.48
C GLU A 237 14.87 14.93 13.52
N ASP A 238 15.06 16.26 13.38
CA ASP A 238 15.82 17.04 14.36
C ASP A 238 15.11 17.00 15.72
N PRO A 239 15.79 16.70 16.84
CA PRO A 239 15.15 16.60 18.15
C PRO A 239 14.51 17.92 18.63
N GLU A 240 14.88 19.06 18.03
CA GLU A 240 14.31 20.38 18.32
C GLU A 240 13.07 20.73 17.48
N LYS A 241 12.69 19.89 16.50
CA LYS A 241 11.47 20.07 15.68
C LYS A 241 10.34 19.11 16.03
N CYS A 242 10.48 18.35 17.11
CA CYS A 242 9.37 17.60 17.67
C CYS A 242 8.27 18.59 18.11
N ASP A 243 7.10 18.55 17.47
CA ASP A 243 5.88 19.11 18.04
C ASP A 243 5.79 18.63 19.50
N GLY A 244 5.56 19.53 20.45
CA GLY A 244 5.62 19.24 21.91
C GLY A 244 4.58 18.21 22.42
N ASN A 245 3.84 17.57 21.52
CA ASN A 245 2.87 16.50 21.75
C ASN A 245 3.25 15.17 21.06
N LYS A 246 4.33 15.12 20.25
CA LYS A 246 4.85 13.89 19.63
C LYS A 246 6.01 13.34 20.47
N MET A 247 5.87 12.08 20.88
CA MET A 247 6.86 11.34 21.67
C MET A 247 8.20 11.23 20.94
N SER A 248 9.30 11.27 21.69
CA SER A 248 10.66 11.21 21.14
C SER A 248 10.89 9.93 20.32
N VAL A 249 11.80 9.98 19.35
CA VAL A 249 12.13 8.84 18.49
C VAL A 249 12.74 7.68 19.30
N ASP A 250 13.54 8.01 20.33
CA ASP A 250 14.09 7.02 21.27
C ASP A 250 12.98 6.41 22.13
N GLU A 251 12.14 7.23 22.77
CA GLU A 251 10.98 6.78 23.58
C GLU A 251 10.00 5.92 22.75
N SER A 252 9.75 6.29 21.49
CA SER A 252 8.89 5.55 20.57
C SER A 252 9.42 4.15 20.25
N LEU A 253 10.75 3.98 20.20
CA LEU A 253 11.34 2.64 20.10
C LEU A 253 11.28 1.89 21.43
N GLN A 254 11.50 2.57 22.56
CA GLN A 254 11.47 1.96 23.89
C GLN A 254 10.10 1.38 24.22
N ASP A 255 9.01 2.14 24.00
CA ASP A 255 7.64 1.64 24.15
C ASP A 255 7.36 0.43 23.23
N ALA A 256 7.85 0.45 21.99
CA ALA A 256 7.71 -0.67 21.06
C ALA A 256 8.50 -1.93 21.50
N LEU A 257 9.67 -1.75 22.11
CA LEU A 257 10.47 -2.85 22.68
C LEU A 257 9.81 -3.45 23.94
N ILE A 258 9.13 -2.62 24.75
CA ILE A 258 8.35 -3.06 25.91
C ILE A 258 7.08 -3.81 25.46
N MET A 259 6.42 -3.34 24.41
CA MET A 259 5.21 -3.98 23.84
C MET A 259 5.52 -5.28 23.08
N PHE A 260 6.69 -5.38 22.45
CA PHE A 260 7.10 -6.53 21.62
C PHE A 260 8.43 -7.16 22.09
N PRO A 261 8.49 -7.68 23.33
CA PRO A 261 9.73 -8.15 23.95
C PRO A 261 10.46 -9.22 23.12
N GLY A 262 9.75 -10.21 22.59
CA GLY A 262 10.35 -11.28 21.77
C GLY A 262 10.84 -10.84 20.38
N PHE A 263 10.76 -9.55 20.01
CA PHE A 263 11.47 -9.03 18.84
C PHE A 263 12.98 -9.24 18.95
N VAL A 264 13.56 -8.87 20.10
CA VAL A 264 15.02 -8.83 20.29
C VAL A 264 15.61 -10.24 20.26
N SER A 265 14.98 -11.19 20.96
CA SER A 265 15.40 -12.60 21.00
C SER A 265 15.28 -13.29 19.64
N ARG A 266 14.41 -12.80 18.74
CA ARG A 266 14.31 -13.26 17.35
C ARG A 266 15.35 -12.60 16.45
N LEU A 267 15.61 -11.30 16.63
CA LEU A 267 16.64 -10.58 15.89
C LEU A 267 18.06 -11.12 16.17
N LEU A 268 18.37 -11.48 17.41
CA LEU A 268 19.63 -12.11 17.82
C LEU A 268 20.00 -13.37 17.00
N LYS A 269 19.02 -14.10 16.45
CA LYS A 269 19.29 -15.26 15.58
C LYS A 269 19.93 -14.89 14.25
N HIS A 270 19.80 -13.63 13.83
CA HIS A 270 20.30 -13.08 12.56
C HIS A 270 21.43 -12.07 12.76
N THR A 271 21.60 -11.50 13.96
CA THR A 271 22.57 -10.44 14.23
C THR A 271 23.30 -10.67 15.56
N SER A 272 24.63 -10.67 15.52
CA SER A 272 25.46 -10.58 16.73
C SER A 272 25.38 -9.16 17.30
N ILE A 273 24.57 -8.97 18.33
CA ILE A 273 24.56 -7.75 19.14
C ILE A 273 25.81 -7.79 20.03
N GLY A 274 26.74 -6.86 19.81
CA GLY A 274 28.06 -6.88 20.46
C GLY A 274 28.07 -6.29 21.86
N GLY A 275 27.10 -5.41 22.17
CA GLY A 275 27.12 -4.59 23.38
C GLY A 275 26.48 -5.16 24.64
N ILE A 276 25.71 -6.27 24.58
CA ILE A 276 24.78 -6.63 25.67
C ILE A 276 24.96 -8.08 26.15
N THR A 277 25.70 -8.26 27.24
CA THR A 277 26.05 -9.57 27.84
C THR A 277 24.97 -10.16 28.77
N ASN A 278 23.97 -9.38 29.16
CA ASN A 278 22.95 -9.79 30.15
C ASN A 278 21.58 -10.14 29.54
N LEU A 279 21.42 -10.07 28.23
CA LEU A 279 20.11 -10.15 27.57
C LEU A 279 19.36 -11.47 27.84
N GLU A 280 20.09 -12.60 27.89
CA GLU A 280 19.52 -13.93 28.21
C GLU A 280 19.05 -14.07 29.67
N LYS A 281 19.50 -13.19 30.59
CA LYS A 281 19.11 -13.20 32.01
C LYS A 281 17.93 -12.25 32.31
N SER A 282 17.63 -11.34 31.38
CA SER A 282 16.54 -10.39 31.55
C SER A 282 15.18 -11.08 31.42
N ILE A 283 14.24 -10.71 32.29
CA ILE A 283 12.86 -11.24 32.27
C ILE A 283 12.15 -10.87 30.95
N LEU A 284 12.50 -9.72 30.35
CA LEU A 284 11.91 -9.22 29.10
C LEU A 284 12.49 -9.80 27.82
N PHE A 285 13.76 -10.22 27.76
CA PHE A 285 14.36 -10.68 26.50
C PHE A 285 14.90 -12.12 26.56
N GLY A 286 14.77 -12.77 27.72
CA GLY A 286 15.08 -14.18 27.93
C GLY A 286 14.20 -15.15 27.14
N LYS A 287 14.54 -16.44 27.22
CA LYS A 287 13.86 -17.51 26.46
C LYS A 287 12.41 -17.77 26.93
N GLU A 288 12.07 -17.35 28.14
CA GLU A 288 10.74 -17.50 28.75
C GLU A 288 9.67 -16.67 28.02
N VAL A 289 10.04 -15.51 27.47
CA VAL A 289 9.15 -14.65 26.67
C VAL A 289 8.62 -15.40 25.44
N LEU A 290 9.46 -16.21 24.79
CA LEU A 290 9.06 -17.02 23.63
C LEU A 290 8.04 -18.13 23.99
N LEU A 291 7.88 -18.45 25.28
CA LEU A 291 6.90 -19.41 25.80
C LEU A 291 5.64 -18.72 26.34
N SER A 292 5.74 -17.45 26.73
CA SER A 292 4.61 -16.64 27.22
C SER A 292 3.86 -15.89 26.12
N GLU A 293 4.48 -15.68 24.96
CA GLU A 293 3.84 -15.08 23.78
C GLU A 293 2.85 -16.03 23.10
N SER A 294 1.82 -15.49 22.44
CA SER A 294 0.93 -16.28 21.60
C SER A 294 1.60 -16.68 20.28
N ASP A 295 1.26 -17.86 19.75
CA ASP A 295 1.80 -18.38 18.47
C ASP A 295 1.62 -17.39 17.31
N SER A 296 0.49 -16.67 17.27
CA SER A 296 0.20 -15.68 16.24
C SER A 296 1.11 -14.45 16.34
N LEU A 297 1.31 -13.88 17.53
CA LEU A 297 2.25 -12.78 17.75
C LEU A 297 3.69 -13.22 17.45
N GLY A 298 4.08 -14.42 17.91
CA GLY A 298 5.38 -14.98 17.63
C GLY A 298 5.64 -15.23 16.14
N CYS A 299 4.61 -15.59 15.37
CA CYS A 299 4.65 -15.70 13.92
C CYS A 299 4.82 -14.31 13.25
N LEU A 300 4.04 -13.30 13.66
CA LEU A 300 4.15 -11.93 13.15
C LEU A 300 5.53 -11.34 13.39
N LEU A 301 6.08 -11.49 14.60
CA LEU A 301 7.44 -11.05 14.94
C LEU A 301 8.51 -11.77 14.10
N SER A 302 8.35 -13.09 13.88
CA SER A 302 9.27 -13.87 13.05
C SER A 302 9.23 -13.43 11.59
N LEU A 303 8.04 -13.15 11.04
CA LEU A 303 7.85 -12.63 9.69
C LEU A 303 8.42 -11.21 9.53
N TYR A 304 8.25 -10.35 10.54
CA TYR A 304 8.83 -9.01 10.56
C TYR A 304 10.37 -9.05 10.56
N VAL A 305 10.97 -9.78 11.50
CA VAL A 305 12.44 -9.94 11.62
C VAL A 305 13.02 -10.51 10.33
N ALA A 306 12.42 -11.57 9.75
CA ALA A 306 12.88 -12.16 8.49
C ALA A 306 12.96 -11.13 7.34
N ARG A 307 12.04 -10.16 7.29
CA ARG A 307 11.97 -9.11 6.26
C ARG A 307 12.86 -7.91 6.53
N MET A 308 13.02 -7.54 7.81
CA MET A 308 13.59 -6.26 8.24
C MET A 308 14.97 -6.37 8.90
N HIS A 309 15.45 -7.57 9.27
CA HIS A 309 16.76 -7.73 9.89
C HIS A 309 17.91 -6.99 9.17
N PRO A 310 18.03 -6.92 7.82
CA PRO A 310 19.18 -6.26 7.19
C PRO A 310 19.24 -4.75 7.46
N LEU A 311 18.10 -4.12 7.76
CA LEU A 311 18.01 -2.71 8.13
C LEU A 311 18.42 -2.51 9.61
N TRP A 312 18.03 -3.42 10.49
CA TRP A 312 18.44 -3.43 11.89
C TRP A 312 19.93 -3.79 12.06
N SER A 313 20.50 -4.63 11.18
CA SER A 313 21.93 -4.92 11.07
C SER A 313 22.78 -3.74 10.55
N SER A 314 22.15 -2.67 10.06
CA SER A 314 22.87 -1.54 9.46
C SER A 314 23.75 -0.84 10.52
N PRO A 315 25.01 -0.46 10.21
CA PRO A 315 25.90 0.17 11.18
C PRO A 315 25.38 1.51 11.74
N ASN A 316 24.44 2.15 11.04
CA ASN A 316 23.81 3.40 11.51
C ASN A 316 22.61 3.14 12.45
N VAL A 317 22.05 1.93 12.44
CA VAL A 317 20.84 1.54 13.18
C VAL A 317 21.19 0.69 14.40
N LEU A 318 22.10 -0.27 14.25
CA LEU A 318 22.46 -1.24 15.29
C LEU A 318 22.94 -0.59 16.62
N PRO A 319 23.87 0.40 16.64
CA PRO A 319 24.33 0.99 17.91
C PRO A 319 23.24 1.77 18.65
N TRP A 320 22.24 2.27 17.92
CA TRP A 320 21.08 2.97 18.48
C TRP A 320 20.03 2.00 19.02
N LEU A 321 19.85 0.85 18.37
CA LEU A 321 19.06 -0.23 18.93
C LEU A 321 19.72 -0.75 20.22
N GLU A 322 21.04 -0.95 20.22
CA GLU A 322 21.80 -1.32 21.42
C GLU A 322 21.63 -0.32 22.57
N LYS A 323 21.77 0.99 22.29
CA LYS A 323 21.49 2.07 23.27
C LYS A 323 20.09 1.95 23.86
N ASN A 324 19.06 1.82 23.02
CA ASN A 324 17.67 1.77 23.49
C ASN A 324 17.32 0.48 24.24
N ILE A 325 17.86 -0.69 23.82
CA ILE A 325 17.70 -1.93 24.59
C ILE A 325 18.37 -1.78 25.97
N ALA A 326 19.57 -1.21 26.05
CA ALA A 326 20.23 -0.95 27.33
C ALA A 326 19.39 -0.01 28.22
N THR A 327 18.76 1.03 27.65
CA THR A 327 17.83 1.90 28.38
C THR A 327 16.60 1.13 28.89
N VAL A 328 15.92 0.34 28.03
CA VAL A 328 14.75 -0.48 28.44
C VAL A 328 15.12 -1.49 29.53
N LEU A 329 16.29 -2.13 29.45
CA LEU A 329 16.80 -3.01 30.52
C LEU A 329 16.90 -2.25 31.85
N THR A 330 17.50 -1.05 31.87
CA THR A 330 17.59 -0.25 33.11
C THR A 330 16.25 0.30 33.63
N LEU A 331 15.22 0.37 32.79
CA LEU A 331 13.89 0.82 33.14
C LEU A 331 13.00 -0.30 33.72
N VAL A 332 13.17 -1.54 33.25
CA VAL A 332 12.24 -2.65 33.57
C VAL A 332 12.88 -3.79 34.38
N GLU A 333 14.21 -3.97 34.36
CA GLU A 333 14.84 -4.90 35.31
C GLU A 333 14.67 -4.37 36.74
N PRO A 334 14.21 -5.20 37.69
CA PRO A 334 14.07 -4.77 39.08
C PRO A 334 15.46 -4.47 39.64
N LYS A 335 15.72 -3.18 39.93
CA LYS A 335 16.89 -2.77 40.73
C LYS A 335 16.92 -3.63 41.99
N GLN A 336 18.01 -4.38 42.18
CA GLN A 336 18.19 -5.18 43.39
C GLN A 336 18.03 -4.27 44.61
N LEU A 337 17.12 -4.65 45.51
CA LEU A 337 16.72 -3.86 46.68
C LEU A 337 17.88 -3.71 47.68
N HIS A 338 18.75 -2.74 47.43
CA HIS A 338 19.41 -1.99 48.50
C HIS A 338 18.64 -0.68 48.73
N LEU A 339 18.45 -0.36 50.00
CA LEU A 339 17.43 0.58 50.45
C LEU A 339 17.67 2.03 49.98
N SER A 340 16.59 2.80 50.05
CA SER A 340 16.48 4.25 49.83
C SER A 340 16.96 4.77 48.47
N GLU A 341 16.01 5.04 47.56
CA GLU A 341 15.47 6.40 47.36
C GLU A 341 14.22 6.39 46.45
N SER A 342 13.54 7.54 46.36
CA SER A 342 12.13 7.65 45.97
C SER A 342 11.78 7.22 44.53
N ASN A 343 10.67 6.48 44.43
CA ASN A 343 10.03 5.96 43.22
C ASN A 343 9.92 6.93 42.04
N THR A 344 10.30 6.45 40.85
CA THR A 344 9.66 6.78 39.56
C THR A 344 9.48 5.49 38.76
N ILE A 345 8.48 4.68 39.12
CA ILE A 345 7.97 3.63 38.23
C ILE A 345 7.18 4.36 37.13
N ASP A 346 7.57 4.16 35.88
CA ASP A 346 6.95 4.86 34.76
C ASP A 346 5.45 4.49 34.66
N PRO A 347 4.52 5.47 34.62
CA PRO A 347 3.08 5.19 34.55
C PRO A 347 2.68 4.27 33.39
N ARG A 348 3.44 4.25 32.28
CA ARG A 348 3.15 3.43 31.08
C ARG A 348 3.10 1.93 31.38
N LEU A 349 3.97 1.42 32.25
CA LEU A 349 3.98 -0.01 32.63
C LEU A 349 2.67 -0.44 33.30
N SER A 350 2.02 0.48 34.04
CA SER A 350 0.72 0.22 34.68
C SER A 350 -0.46 0.25 33.71
N GLU A 351 -0.27 0.79 32.50
CA GLU A 351 -1.29 0.86 31.46
C GLU A 351 -1.28 -0.41 30.62
N TYR A 352 -0.11 -0.96 30.29
CA TYR A 352 0.00 -2.22 29.55
C TYR A 352 -0.49 -3.44 30.33
N SER A 353 -0.41 -3.44 31.67
CA SER A 353 -0.98 -4.51 32.52
C SER A 353 -2.52 -4.49 32.61
N LYS A 354 -3.20 -3.48 32.05
CA LYS A 354 -4.66 -3.29 32.13
C LYS A 354 -5.37 -3.43 30.77
N ARG A 355 -4.61 -3.66 29.70
CA ARG A 355 -5.10 -3.84 28.32
C ARG A 355 -4.91 -5.30 27.91
#